data_AF-A0A0M1N1E1-F1
#
_entry.id   AF-A0A0M1N1E1-F1
#
_cell.length_a   1.000
_cell.length_b   1.000
_cell.length_c   1.000
_cell.angle_alpha   90.00
_cell.angle_beta   90.00
_cell.angle_gamma   90.00
#
_symmetry.space_group_name_H-M   'P 1'
#
loop_
_entity.id
_entity.type
_entity.pdbx_description
1 polymer ?
#
loop_
_entity_poly.entity_id
_entity_poly.type
_entity_poly.pdbx_seq_one_letter_code
_entity_poly.pdbx_strand_id
1 'polypeptide(L)'
;MGRSFANLHIKSSNLEKTVEALRALSEGVPEVLGKSSKQESEDTKSIDSPNNSQENNKAMYISRSNEHWISVLHDYFVWGSVKKVGKVLSTLIEEPVMTAGFINEEIFELTIFEGGDLLAERIFCHPLTRDEYGLQEARLQDDYLQETLNIRNEDFEGLLRTTYSAEAVDQLSELTNLPIWSDWEWVPYEEDLRERFSKYEF
;
A
#
# COMPACT_ATOMS: atom_id res chain seq x y z
N MET A 1 -1.59 19.37 10.80
CA MET A 1 -0.71 18.21 10.58
C MET A 1 -1.39 17.40 9.51
N GLY A 2 -0.77 17.22 8.35
CA GLY A 2 -1.43 16.53 7.25
C GLY A 2 -1.35 15.00 7.42
N ARG A 3 -2.25 14.31 6.72
CA ARG A 3 -2.47 12.87 6.82
C ARG A 3 -1.49 12.13 5.90
N SER A 4 -0.94 11.02 6.35
CA SER A 4 -0.27 10.05 5.49
C SER A 4 -0.89 8.69 5.67
N PHE A 5 -1.13 8.00 4.56
CA PHE A 5 -1.63 6.64 4.52
C PHE A 5 -1.09 5.97 3.25
N ALA A 6 -1.19 4.65 3.21
CA ALA A 6 -0.80 3.88 2.05
C ALA A 6 -1.61 2.61 1.93
N ASN A 7 -1.59 2.02 0.75
CA ASN A 7 -2.13 0.71 0.50
C ASN A 7 -1.27 -0.04 -0.52
N LEU A 8 -1.59 -1.31 -0.70
CA LEU A 8 -0.82 -2.24 -1.50
C LEU A 8 -1.75 -3.00 -2.43
N HIS A 9 -1.30 -3.25 -3.65
CA HIS A 9 -2.00 -4.01 -4.66
C HIS A 9 -1.07 -5.10 -5.22
N ILE A 10 -1.54 -6.33 -5.26
CA ILE A 10 -0.78 -7.51 -5.66
C ILE A 10 -1.33 -7.98 -6.99
N LYS A 11 -0.49 -8.13 -8.02
CA LYS A 11 -0.90 -8.58 -9.34
C LYS A 11 -1.11 -10.11 -9.34
N SER A 12 -2.19 -10.54 -8.70
CA SER A 12 -2.57 -11.95 -8.55
C SER A 12 -4.04 -12.19 -8.82
N SER A 13 -4.34 -13.32 -9.47
CA SER A 13 -5.71 -13.85 -9.56
C SER A 13 -6.03 -14.88 -8.46
N ASN A 14 -5.05 -15.24 -7.62
CA ASN A 14 -5.19 -16.27 -6.60
C ASN A 14 -5.23 -15.66 -5.19
N LEU A 15 -6.43 -15.55 -4.64
CA LEU A 15 -6.66 -15.00 -3.31
C LEU A 15 -6.06 -15.86 -2.20
N GLU A 16 -6.14 -17.19 -2.32
CA GLU A 16 -5.63 -18.11 -1.29
C GLU A 16 -4.11 -18.00 -1.16
N LYS A 17 -3.38 -18.07 -2.29
CA LYS A 17 -1.92 -17.86 -2.33
C LYS A 17 -1.54 -16.50 -1.75
N THR A 18 -2.32 -15.47 -2.09
CA THR A 18 -2.09 -14.11 -1.59
C THR A 18 -2.26 -14.01 -0.07
N VAL A 19 -3.33 -14.58 0.46
CA VAL A 19 -3.60 -14.63 1.90
C VAL A 19 -2.51 -15.41 2.64
N GLU A 20 -2.03 -16.52 2.08
CA GLU A 20 -0.91 -17.28 2.66
C GLU A 20 0.39 -16.47 2.69
N ALA A 21 0.72 -15.75 1.62
CA ALA A 21 1.90 -14.88 1.58
C ALA A 21 1.80 -13.73 2.60
N LEU A 22 0.62 -13.14 2.76
CA LEU A 22 0.36 -12.09 3.75
C LEU A 22 0.45 -12.63 5.19
N ARG A 23 -0.01 -13.86 5.44
CA ARG A 23 0.21 -14.54 6.72
C ARG A 23 1.69 -14.78 6.98
N ALA A 24 2.41 -15.31 5.99
CA ALA A 24 3.85 -15.55 6.09
C ALA A 24 4.64 -14.24 6.33
N LEU A 25 4.20 -13.12 5.75
CA LEU A 25 4.74 -11.79 6.04
C LEU A 25 4.51 -11.40 7.51
N SER A 26 3.30 -11.61 8.04
CA SER A 26 2.94 -11.29 9.43
C SER A 26 3.71 -12.12 10.46
N GLU A 27 3.98 -13.39 10.14
CA GLU A 27 4.67 -14.34 11.02
C GLU A 27 6.20 -14.29 10.87
N GLY A 28 6.69 -14.21 9.63
CA GLY A 28 8.11 -14.38 9.29
C GLY A 28 8.93 -13.10 9.37
N VAL A 29 8.31 -11.92 9.18
CA VAL A 29 9.01 -10.62 9.27
C VAL A 29 8.17 -9.59 10.02
N PRO A 30 7.83 -9.84 11.30
CA PRO A 30 6.97 -8.97 12.10
C PRO A 30 7.48 -7.51 12.17
N GLU A 31 8.79 -7.33 12.12
CA GLU A 31 9.48 -6.04 12.13
C GLU A 31 9.11 -5.15 10.93
N VAL A 32 8.76 -5.75 9.79
CA VAL A 32 8.34 -5.03 8.57
C VAL A 32 6.88 -4.58 8.66
N LEU A 33 6.10 -5.12 9.60
CA LEU A 33 4.77 -4.63 9.98
C LEU A 33 4.79 -3.85 11.31
N GLY A 34 5.96 -3.33 11.72
CA GLY A 34 6.07 -2.49 12.91
C GLY A 34 6.00 -3.21 14.24
N LYS A 35 5.95 -4.55 14.25
CA LYS A 35 6.00 -5.34 15.48
C LYS A 35 7.47 -5.44 15.92
N SER A 36 7.84 -4.80 17.03
CA SER A 36 9.18 -4.95 17.60
C SER A 36 9.35 -6.36 18.17
N SER A 37 10.47 -7.03 17.88
CA SER A 37 10.84 -8.35 18.42
C SER A 37 11.11 -8.39 19.93
N LYS A 38 10.70 -7.37 20.69
CA LYS A 38 10.75 -7.32 22.16
C LYS A 38 9.36 -7.45 22.76
N GLN A 39 8.84 -8.67 22.76
CA GLN A 39 7.81 -9.09 23.71
C GLN A 39 8.22 -10.39 24.39
N GLU A 40 9.49 -10.45 24.81
CA GLU A 40 9.98 -11.38 25.83
C GLU A 40 10.74 -10.56 26.89
N SER A 41 9.98 -10.00 27.84
CA SER A 41 10.45 -9.81 29.22
C SER A 41 9.31 -9.27 30.09
N GLU A 42 8.74 -10.19 30.88
CA GLU A 42 8.43 -10.05 32.31
C GLU A 42 7.41 -8.99 32.77
N ASP A 43 6.32 -9.53 33.32
CA ASP A 43 5.79 -9.23 34.65
C ASP A 43 6.39 -7.99 35.34
N THR A 44 5.72 -6.84 35.20
CA THR A 44 5.62 -5.92 36.33
C THR A 44 4.25 -5.25 36.34
N LYS A 45 3.40 -5.72 37.25
CA LYS A 45 2.14 -5.08 37.62
C LYS A 45 2.39 -3.61 38.00
N SER A 46 1.69 -2.70 37.33
CA SER A 46 1.33 -1.41 37.92
C SER A 46 -0.11 -1.07 37.53
N ILE A 47 -0.84 -0.63 38.55
CA ILE A 47 -2.27 -0.43 38.63
C ILE A 47 -2.58 1.01 38.21
N ASP A 48 -3.75 1.22 37.62
CA ASP A 48 -4.38 2.50 37.21
C ASP A 48 -4.01 3.10 35.84
N SER A 49 -4.60 2.54 34.79
CA SER A 49 -5.08 3.30 33.62
C SER A 49 -6.21 2.50 32.95
N PRO A 50 -7.35 3.13 32.57
CA PRO A 50 -8.44 2.42 31.94
C PRO A 50 -8.00 1.97 30.56
N ASN A 51 -8.05 0.65 30.35
CA ASN A 51 -7.80 -0.10 29.12
C ASN A 51 -7.83 0.72 27.83
N ASN A 52 -6.65 1.04 27.32
CA ASN A 52 -6.37 1.05 25.90
C ASN A 52 -5.21 0.09 25.67
N SER A 53 -5.39 -1.16 26.08
CA SER A 53 -4.63 -2.26 25.50
C SER A 53 -4.99 -2.25 24.02
N GLN A 54 -4.18 -1.55 23.22
CA GLN A 54 -4.15 -1.72 21.77
C GLN A 54 -4.00 -3.22 21.54
N GLU A 55 -5.11 -3.88 21.23
CA GLU A 55 -5.09 -5.14 20.52
C GLU A 55 -4.19 -4.88 19.32
N ASN A 56 -2.97 -5.44 19.35
CA ASN A 56 -2.03 -5.39 18.24
C ASN A 56 -2.83 -5.76 16.98
N ASN A 57 -3.15 -4.74 16.17
CA ASN A 57 -4.23 -4.79 15.19
C ASN A 57 -3.72 -5.61 13.99
N LYS A 58 -3.78 -6.93 14.14
CA LYS A 58 -3.38 -7.95 13.15
C LYS A 58 -4.32 -8.01 11.94
N ALA A 59 -5.24 -7.06 11.82
CA ALA A 59 -6.28 -7.08 10.83
C ALA A 59 -5.76 -6.53 9.50
N MET A 60 -5.67 -7.40 8.51
CA MET A 60 -5.53 -7.00 7.12
C MET A 60 -6.90 -6.98 6.46
N TYR A 61 -7.20 -5.89 5.76
CA TYR A 61 -8.40 -5.79 4.94
C TYR A 61 -8.01 -6.12 3.51
N ILE A 62 -8.57 -7.21 2.97
CA ILE A 62 -8.18 -7.76 1.67
C ILE A 62 -9.38 -7.75 0.73
N SER A 63 -9.19 -7.26 -0.48
CA SER A 63 -10.21 -7.23 -1.52
C SER A 63 -9.65 -7.74 -2.83
N ARG A 64 -10.38 -8.63 -3.52
CA ARG A 64 -10.12 -8.90 -4.93
C ARG A 64 -10.71 -7.75 -5.75
N SER A 65 -9.89 -6.77 -6.08
CA SER A 65 -10.34 -5.52 -6.71
C SER A 65 -10.72 -5.70 -8.17
N ASN A 66 -10.00 -6.56 -8.90
CA ASN A 66 -10.38 -6.99 -10.24
C ASN A 66 -9.89 -8.43 -10.52
N GLU A 67 -9.92 -8.87 -11.77
CA GLU A 67 -9.52 -10.23 -12.13
C GLU A 67 -8.03 -10.53 -11.87
N HIS A 68 -7.19 -9.50 -11.88
CA HIS A 68 -5.72 -9.58 -11.86
C HIS A 68 -5.07 -8.95 -10.64
N TRP A 69 -5.84 -8.29 -9.77
CA TRP A 69 -5.31 -7.54 -8.65
C TRP A 69 -6.07 -7.76 -7.35
N ILE A 70 -5.31 -7.92 -6.27
CA ILE A 70 -5.80 -8.00 -4.90
C ILE A 70 -5.25 -6.80 -4.13
N SER A 71 -6.14 -6.01 -3.54
CA SER A 71 -5.79 -4.84 -2.73
C SER A 71 -5.78 -5.19 -1.25
N VAL A 72 -4.85 -4.58 -0.52
CA VAL A 72 -4.63 -4.82 0.91
C VAL A 72 -4.52 -3.47 1.62
N LEU A 73 -5.32 -3.30 2.66
CA LEU A 73 -5.23 -2.19 3.61
C LEU A 73 -4.78 -2.72 4.97
N HIS A 74 -3.96 -1.97 5.68
CA HIS A 74 -3.46 -2.32 7.01
C HIS A 74 -3.03 -1.05 7.74
N ASP A 75 -3.10 -1.06 9.08
CA ASP A 75 -2.84 0.13 9.90
C ASP A 75 -1.39 0.64 9.83
N TYR A 76 -0.45 -0.28 9.67
CA TYR A 76 0.96 0.02 9.50
C TYR A 76 1.31 0.60 8.13
N PHE A 77 0.40 0.59 7.15
CA PHE A 77 0.69 1.10 5.81
C PHE A 77 0.60 2.62 5.78
N VAL A 78 1.79 3.24 5.82
CA VAL A 78 1.98 4.68 5.65
C VAL A 78 3.13 4.92 4.67
N TRP A 79 3.34 6.17 4.28
CA TRP A 79 4.47 6.51 3.43
C TRP A 79 5.80 6.03 4.03
N GLY A 80 6.64 5.42 3.20
CA GLY A 80 7.91 4.82 3.61
C GLY A 80 7.82 3.40 4.17
N SER A 81 6.86 3.09 5.05
CA SER A 81 6.72 1.71 5.59
C SER A 81 6.17 0.75 4.54
N VAL A 82 5.20 1.20 3.74
CA VAL A 82 4.55 0.38 2.71
C VAL A 82 5.54 -0.16 1.69
N LYS A 83 6.60 0.59 1.35
CA LYS A 83 7.64 0.16 0.40
C LYS A 83 8.45 -1.01 0.92
N LYS A 84 8.73 -1.04 2.23
CA LYS A 84 9.41 -2.18 2.87
C LYS A 84 8.54 -3.42 2.82
N VAL A 85 7.24 -3.25 3.08
CA VAL A 85 6.25 -4.33 2.98
C VAL A 85 6.16 -4.84 1.55
N GLY A 86 5.96 -3.96 0.57
CA GLY A 86 5.85 -4.31 -0.86
C GLY A 86 7.07 -5.06 -1.36
N LYS A 87 8.28 -4.60 -0.98
CA LYS A 87 9.52 -5.29 -1.27
C LYS A 87 9.54 -6.73 -0.75
N VAL A 88 9.34 -6.95 0.55
CA VAL A 88 9.39 -8.29 1.14
C VAL A 88 8.29 -9.18 0.58
N LEU A 89 7.07 -8.64 0.45
CA LEU A 89 5.93 -9.39 -0.06
C LEU A 89 6.15 -9.85 -1.50
N SER A 90 6.73 -9.00 -2.36
CA SER A 90 7.06 -9.37 -3.75
C SER A 90 8.04 -10.53 -3.85
N THR A 91 8.92 -10.72 -2.84
CA THR A 91 9.79 -11.91 -2.74
C THR A 91 9.01 -13.15 -2.31
N LEU A 92 8.08 -13.02 -1.36
CA LEU A 92 7.31 -14.15 -0.83
C LEU A 92 6.29 -14.70 -1.85
N ILE A 93 5.68 -13.80 -2.63
CA ILE A 93 4.61 -14.18 -3.56
C ILE A 93 5.12 -14.43 -4.99
N GLU A 94 6.34 -13.98 -5.30
CA GLU A 94 6.96 -14.07 -6.63
C GLU A 94 6.08 -13.45 -7.74
N GLU A 95 5.34 -12.40 -7.41
CA GLU A 95 4.46 -11.66 -8.31
C GLU A 95 4.66 -10.14 -8.11
N PRO A 96 4.32 -9.31 -9.11
CA PRO A 96 4.40 -7.87 -8.97
C PRO A 96 3.54 -7.34 -7.83
N VAL A 97 4.14 -6.50 -6.98
CA VAL A 97 3.49 -5.81 -5.87
C VAL A 97 3.62 -4.32 -6.07
N MET A 98 2.48 -3.66 -6.20
CA MET A 98 2.36 -2.22 -6.29
C MET A 98 2.06 -1.63 -4.91
N THR A 99 2.73 -0.54 -4.55
CA THR A 99 2.40 0.26 -3.36
C THR A 99 1.97 1.64 -3.79
N ALA A 100 0.89 2.15 -3.19
CA ALA A 100 0.41 3.52 -3.36
C ALA A 100 0.49 4.23 -2.01
N GLY A 101 1.28 5.30 -1.94
CA GLY A 101 1.52 6.09 -0.73
C GLY A 101 1.10 7.53 -0.89
N PHE A 102 0.53 8.11 0.17
CA PHE A 102 -0.03 9.46 0.16
C PHE A 102 0.50 10.30 1.30
N ILE A 103 0.74 11.59 1.03
CA ILE A 103 1.11 12.59 2.03
C ILE A 103 0.37 13.89 1.78
N ASN A 104 -0.31 14.35 2.82
CA ASN A 104 -1.01 15.63 2.87
C ASN A 104 -1.95 15.87 1.68
N GLU A 105 -2.38 14.80 1.01
CA GLU A 105 -3.14 14.86 -0.25
C GLU A 105 -2.41 15.55 -1.42
N GLU A 106 -1.16 15.99 -1.24
CA GLU A 106 -0.37 16.73 -2.22
C GLU A 106 0.61 15.84 -2.99
N ILE A 107 0.98 14.70 -2.39
CA ILE A 107 1.94 13.76 -2.95
C ILE A 107 1.27 12.39 -3.04
N PHE A 108 1.34 11.82 -4.23
CA PHE A 108 1.00 10.43 -4.51
C PHE A 108 2.24 9.72 -5.05
N GLU A 109 2.76 8.75 -4.31
CA GLU A 109 3.88 7.90 -4.72
C GLU A 109 3.34 6.53 -5.14
N LEU A 110 3.68 6.12 -6.36
CA LEU A 110 3.40 4.80 -6.90
C LEU A 110 4.72 4.04 -7.06
N THR A 111 4.78 2.81 -6.58
CA THR A 111 5.98 1.98 -6.66
C THR A 111 5.63 0.55 -7.03
N ILE A 112 6.43 -0.11 -7.87
CA ILE A 112 6.29 -1.52 -8.22
C ILE A 112 7.54 -2.29 -7.84
N PHE A 113 7.32 -3.38 -7.10
CA PHE A 113 8.32 -4.36 -6.72
C PHE A 113 8.05 -5.71 -7.37
N GLU A 114 9.11 -6.42 -7.74
CA GLU A 114 9.02 -7.81 -8.19
C GLU A 114 10.26 -8.56 -7.70
N GLY A 115 10.08 -9.73 -7.08
CA GLY A 115 11.18 -10.53 -6.56
C GLY A 115 12.03 -9.83 -5.48
N GLY A 116 11.53 -8.75 -4.86
CA GLY A 116 12.26 -7.93 -3.90
C GLY A 116 13.01 -6.74 -4.51
N ASP A 117 13.00 -6.58 -5.83
CA ASP A 117 13.63 -5.46 -6.52
C ASP A 117 12.64 -4.35 -6.81
N LEU A 118 13.08 -3.11 -6.62
CA LEU A 118 12.35 -1.93 -7.09
C LEU A 118 12.47 -1.87 -8.61
N LEU A 119 11.36 -1.98 -9.34
CA LEU A 119 11.36 -1.98 -10.80
C LEU A 119 10.87 -0.67 -11.40
N ALA A 120 9.89 -0.02 -10.79
CA ALA A 120 9.43 1.31 -11.20
C ALA A 120 8.96 2.13 -9.99
N GLU A 121 9.16 3.44 -10.07
CA GLU A 121 8.66 4.43 -9.12
C GLU A 121 8.23 5.68 -9.88
N ARG A 122 7.10 6.25 -9.47
CA ARG A 122 6.58 7.51 -10.01
C ARG A 122 5.96 8.32 -8.88
N ILE A 123 6.31 9.61 -8.81
CA ILE A 123 5.75 10.53 -7.83
C ILE A 123 4.90 11.59 -8.55
N PHE A 124 3.62 11.66 -8.20
CA PHE A 124 2.70 12.67 -8.69
C PHE A 124 2.53 13.76 -7.63
N CYS A 125 3.05 14.94 -7.93
CA CYS A 125 2.91 16.12 -7.08
C CYS A 125 3.22 17.38 -7.89
N HIS A 126 2.81 18.53 -7.35
CA HIS A 126 3.10 19.82 -7.95
C HIS A 126 4.62 20.09 -7.94
N PRO A 127 5.21 20.75 -8.96
CA PRO A 127 6.65 21.00 -9.01
C PRO A 127 7.21 21.73 -7.79
N LEU A 128 6.47 22.70 -7.23
CA LEU A 128 6.88 23.38 -6.00
C LEU A 128 6.95 22.41 -4.81
N THR A 129 5.95 21.55 -4.63
CA THR A 129 5.95 20.51 -3.59
C THR A 129 7.11 19.54 -3.80
N ARG A 130 7.39 19.15 -5.05
CA ARG A 130 8.55 18.30 -5.38
C ARG A 130 9.87 18.92 -4.91
N ASP A 131 10.08 20.20 -5.21
CA ASP A 131 11.30 20.92 -4.83
C ASP A 131 11.39 21.11 -3.31
N GLU A 132 10.30 21.49 -2.65
CA GLU A 132 10.23 21.71 -1.19
C GLU A 132 10.57 20.45 -0.39
N TYR A 133 10.09 19.30 -0.84
CA TYR A 133 10.32 18.01 -0.19
C TYR A 133 11.55 17.26 -0.74
N GLY A 134 12.23 17.81 -1.76
CA GLY A 134 13.41 17.19 -2.39
C GLY A 134 13.11 15.83 -3.02
N LEU A 135 11.92 15.65 -3.60
CA LEU A 135 11.44 14.35 -4.10
C LEU A 135 12.09 13.99 -5.43
N GLN A 136 12.65 12.80 -5.49
CA GLN A 136 13.21 12.21 -6.70
C GLN A 136 12.86 10.73 -6.75
N GLU A 137 12.44 10.27 -7.93
CA GLU A 137 12.21 8.86 -8.17
C GLU A 137 13.52 8.07 -8.08
N ALA A 138 13.53 7.03 -7.28
CA ALA A 138 14.66 6.10 -7.15
C ALA A 138 14.85 5.26 -8.42
N ARG A 139 13.76 4.96 -9.15
CA ARG A 139 13.82 4.25 -10.43
C ARG A 139 12.66 4.61 -11.35
N LEU A 140 12.89 5.55 -12.25
CA LEU A 140 11.91 5.92 -13.27
C LEU A 140 11.94 4.93 -14.44
N GLN A 141 10.89 4.10 -14.57
CA GLN A 141 10.72 3.10 -15.63
C GLN A 141 9.26 3.11 -16.11
N ASP A 142 8.93 4.15 -16.88
CA ASP A 142 7.56 4.42 -17.33
C ASP A 142 7.01 3.26 -18.21
N ASP A 143 7.83 2.70 -19.11
CA ASP A 143 7.44 1.55 -19.96
C ASP A 143 7.03 0.32 -19.13
N TYR A 144 7.80 0.02 -18.07
CA TYR A 144 7.52 -1.11 -17.18
C TYR A 144 6.27 -0.87 -16.34
N LEU A 145 6.07 0.38 -15.88
CA LEU A 145 4.89 0.79 -15.14
C LEU A 145 3.63 0.60 -16.01
N GLN A 146 3.69 1.05 -17.25
CA GLN A 146 2.61 0.89 -18.23
C GLN A 146 2.28 -0.58 -18.49
N GLU A 147 3.29 -1.40 -18.78
CA GLU A 147 3.12 -2.83 -19.07
C GLU A 147 2.53 -3.57 -17.87
N THR A 148 3.03 -3.28 -16.67
CA THR A 148 2.56 -3.95 -15.44
C THR A 148 1.12 -3.60 -15.12
N LEU A 149 0.72 -2.34 -15.30
CA LEU A 149 -0.65 -1.87 -15.08
C LEU A 149 -1.60 -2.23 -16.23
N ASN A 150 -1.08 -2.72 -17.36
CA ASN A 150 -1.83 -3.05 -18.56
C ASN A 150 -2.64 -1.85 -19.10
N ILE A 151 -2.02 -0.66 -19.13
CA ILE A 151 -2.63 0.59 -19.59
C ILE A 151 -2.23 0.86 -21.05
N ARG A 152 -3.18 1.33 -21.86
CA ARG A 152 -2.91 1.72 -23.26
C ARG A 152 -2.00 2.95 -23.29
N ASN A 153 -1.09 3.02 -24.26
CA ASN A 153 -0.09 4.08 -24.35
C ASN A 153 -0.70 5.50 -24.30
N GLU A 154 -1.79 5.72 -25.03
CA GLU A 154 -2.48 7.02 -25.10
C GLU A 154 -3.01 7.47 -23.74
N ASP A 155 -3.59 6.55 -22.97
CA ASP A 155 -4.12 6.83 -21.63
C ASP A 155 -2.97 7.06 -20.63
N PHE A 156 -1.89 6.29 -20.75
CA PHE A 156 -0.72 6.41 -19.90
C PHE A 156 0.02 7.73 -20.10
N GLU A 157 0.19 8.19 -21.34
CA GLU A 157 0.73 9.52 -21.63
C GLU A 157 -0.10 10.65 -20.99
N GLY A 158 -1.42 10.47 -20.91
CA GLY A 158 -2.31 11.38 -20.19
C GLY A 158 -1.96 11.42 -18.70
N LEU A 159 -1.87 10.25 -18.07
CA LEU A 159 -1.50 10.11 -16.65
C LEU A 159 -0.14 10.75 -16.34
N LEU A 160 0.87 10.56 -17.19
CA LEU A 160 2.21 11.10 -16.97
C LEU A 160 2.29 12.64 -16.98
N ARG A 161 1.31 13.31 -17.60
CA ARG A 161 1.23 14.78 -17.66
C ARG A 161 0.57 15.39 -16.42
N THR A 162 -0.09 14.57 -15.61
CA THR A 162 -0.79 15.02 -14.42
C THR A 162 0.19 15.46 -13.34
N THR A 163 0.01 16.67 -12.83
CA THR A 163 0.83 17.26 -11.77
C THR A 163 0.14 17.29 -10.42
N TYR A 164 -1.12 16.84 -10.34
CA TYR A 164 -1.92 16.81 -9.13
C TYR A 164 -2.14 15.36 -8.69
N SER A 165 -1.77 15.06 -7.45
CA SER A 165 -1.95 13.75 -6.80
C SER A 165 -3.37 13.22 -6.95
N ALA A 166 -4.39 14.02 -6.60
CA ALA A 166 -5.79 13.60 -6.67
C ALA A 166 -6.22 13.22 -8.11
N GLU A 167 -5.88 14.06 -9.10
CA GLU A 167 -6.19 13.78 -10.50
C GLU A 167 -5.47 12.51 -11.01
N ALA A 168 -4.22 12.30 -10.59
CA ALA A 168 -3.46 11.10 -10.98
C ALA A 168 -4.07 9.84 -10.37
N VAL A 169 -4.57 9.92 -9.12
CA VAL A 169 -5.25 8.82 -8.46
C VAL A 169 -6.58 8.51 -9.14
N ASP A 170 -7.38 9.52 -9.45
CA ASP A 170 -8.67 9.34 -10.13
C ASP A 170 -8.47 8.67 -11.48
N GLN A 171 -7.58 9.21 -12.31
CA GLN A 171 -7.24 8.63 -13.62
C GLN A 171 -6.72 7.20 -13.50
N LEU A 172 -5.81 6.93 -12.57
CA LEU A 172 -5.25 5.59 -12.41
C LEU A 172 -6.30 4.60 -11.89
N SER A 173 -7.17 5.03 -10.98
CA SER A 173 -8.27 4.21 -10.45
C SER A 173 -9.27 3.88 -11.55
N GLU A 174 -9.60 4.82 -12.43
CA GLU A 174 -10.46 4.58 -13.59
C GLU A 174 -9.84 3.59 -14.58
N LEU A 175 -8.54 3.74 -14.88
CA LEU A 175 -7.84 2.89 -15.84
C LEU A 175 -7.63 1.46 -15.35
N THR A 176 -7.41 1.28 -14.05
CA THR A 176 -7.06 -0.03 -13.46
C THR A 176 -8.22 -0.69 -12.72
N ASN A 177 -9.30 0.06 -12.46
CA ASN A 177 -10.39 -0.34 -11.57
C ASN A 177 -9.90 -0.78 -10.18
N LEU A 178 -8.88 -0.08 -9.65
CA LEU A 178 -8.31 -0.34 -8.33
C LEU A 178 -8.77 0.73 -7.33
N PRO A 179 -9.02 0.34 -6.07
CA PRO A 179 -9.33 1.28 -4.98
C PRO A 179 -8.04 1.93 -4.45
N ILE A 180 -7.39 2.75 -5.28
CA ILE A 180 -6.07 3.35 -4.94
C ILE A 180 -6.21 4.40 -3.84
N TRP A 181 -7.28 5.20 -3.84
CA TRP A 181 -7.60 6.10 -2.73
C TRP A 181 -8.41 5.36 -1.67
N SER A 182 -7.75 4.59 -0.82
CA SER A 182 -8.41 3.85 0.26
C SER A 182 -7.50 3.71 1.47
N ASP A 183 -8.08 3.96 2.65
CA ASP A 183 -7.42 3.86 3.94
C ASP A 183 -8.15 2.83 4.80
N TRP A 184 -7.41 2.06 5.59
CA TRP A 184 -7.98 1.09 6.53
C TRP A 184 -8.88 1.78 7.56
N GLU A 185 -8.56 3.02 7.94
CA GLU A 185 -9.34 3.80 8.92
C GLU A 185 -10.74 4.10 8.42
N TRP A 186 -10.98 4.08 7.10
CA TRP A 186 -12.27 4.41 6.50
C TRP A 186 -13.20 3.22 6.41
N VAL A 187 -12.68 1.98 6.43
CA VAL A 187 -13.48 0.75 6.29
C VAL A 187 -14.65 0.66 7.29
N PRO A 188 -14.54 1.08 8.56
CA PRO A 188 -15.69 1.07 9.49
C PRO A 188 -16.77 2.11 9.17
N TYR A 189 -16.44 3.16 8.41
CA TYR A 189 -17.28 4.34 8.19
C TYR A 189 -17.85 4.43 6.77
N GLU A 190 -17.16 3.85 5.78
CA GLU A 190 -17.54 3.86 4.37
C GLU A 190 -18.14 2.52 3.95
N GLU A 191 -19.41 2.55 3.52
CA GLU A 191 -20.16 1.35 3.15
C GLU A 191 -19.51 0.59 1.98
N ASP A 192 -19.09 1.32 0.94
CA ASP A 192 -18.45 0.74 -0.24
C ASP A 192 -17.15 -0.02 0.11
N LEU A 193 -16.33 0.53 1.02
CA LEU A 193 -15.10 -0.13 1.47
C LEU A 193 -15.41 -1.36 2.33
N ARG A 194 -16.41 -1.26 3.22
CA ARG A 194 -16.85 -2.36 4.07
C ARG A 194 -17.37 -3.55 3.27
N GLU A 195 -18.07 -3.30 2.17
CA GLU A 195 -18.57 -4.36 1.28
C GLU A 195 -17.45 -4.96 0.42
N ARG A 196 -16.49 -4.14 -0.02
CA ARG A 196 -15.40 -4.58 -0.91
C ARG A 196 -14.29 -5.34 -0.18
N PHE A 197 -13.98 -4.97 1.06
CA PHE A 197 -12.85 -5.51 1.80
C PHE A 197 -13.28 -6.47 2.89
N SER A 198 -12.73 -7.69 2.86
CA SER A 198 -12.90 -8.68 3.92
C SER A 198 -11.79 -8.55 4.95
N LYS A 199 -12.15 -8.61 6.24
CA LYS A 199 -11.20 -8.58 7.35
C LYS A 199 -10.56 -9.97 7.54
N TYR A 200 -9.24 -10.01 7.60
CA TYR A 200 -8.45 -11.20 7.91
C TYR A 200 -7.54 -10.94 9.10
N GLU A 201 -7.45 -11.90 10.01
CA GLU A 201 -6.63 -11.80 11.23
C GLU A 201 -5.62 -12.95 11.26
N PHE A 202 -4.34 -12.60 11.46
CA PHE A 202 -3.22 -13.55 11.54
C PHE A 202 -2.29 -13.23 12.73
#